data_AF-X1D7U9-F1
#
_entry.id   AF-X1D7U9-F1
#
_cell.length_a   1.000
_cell.length_b   1.000
_cell.length_c   1.000
_cell.angle_alpha   90.00
_cell.angle_beta   90.00
_cell.angle_gamma   90.00
#
_symmetry.space_group_name_H-M   'P 1'
#
loop_
_entity.id
_entity.type
_entity.pdbx_description
1 polymer ?
#
loop_
_entity_poly.entity_id
_entity_poly.type
_entity_poly.pdbx_seq_one_letter_code
_entity_poly.pdbx_strand_id
1 'polypeptide(L)'
;HDLPLKEKFEANGLKVFCSTEDGSFGYKGLITDYFNSEIRQSRPDRIFACGPDAMLKTIADIAAKENIPAELSLESIMGCGIGACWGCVKRLKKDSVTDWFRICQEGPVIPADQIIWAEKDK
;
A
#
# COMPACT_ATOMS: atom_id res chain seq x y z
N HIS A 1 24.12 -0.95 -5.95
CA HIS A 1 22.97 -0.45 -5.18
C HIS A 1 22.22 -1.66 -4.65
N ASP A 2 22.16 -1.83 -3.34
CA ASP A 2 21.47 -2.96 -2.73
C ASP A 2 19.96 -2.66 -2.73
N LEU A 3 19.27 -3.10 -3.78
CA LEU A 3 17.81 -3.09 -3.86
C LEU A 3 17.32 -4.44 -3.35
N PRO A 4 16.77 -4.50 -2.12
CA PRO A 4 16.39 -5.76 -1.52
C PRO A 4 15.42 -6.53 -2.42
N LEU A 5 15.63 -7.84 -2.52
CA LEU A 5 14.74 -8.78 -3.20
C LEU A 5 14.62 -8.63 -4.73
N LYS A 6 15.23 -7.62 -5.37
CA LYS A 6 15.15 -7.43 -6.83
C LYS A 6 15.50 -8.71 -7.59
N GLU A 7 16.70 -9.26 -7.34
CA GLU A 7 17.18 -10.47 -8.02
C GLU A 7 16.27 -11.67 -7.74
N LYS A 8 15.72 -11.76 -6.53
CA LYS A 8 14.78 -12.83 -6.16
C LYS A 8 13.47 -12.70 -6.94
N PHE A 9 12.93 -11.51 -7.11
CA PHE A 9 11.71 -11.30 -7.89
C PHE A 9 11.94 -11.58 -9.39
N GLU A 10 13.06 -11.11 -9.95
CA GLU A 10 13.43 -11.39 -11.34
C GLU A 10 13.65 -12.90 -11.59
N ALA A 11 14.32 -13.60 -10.68
CA ALA A 11 14.53 -15.04 -10.75
C ALA A 11 13.23 -15.87 -10.68
N ASN A 12 12.16 -15.29 -10.12
CA ASN A 12 10.82 -15.89 -10.11
C ASN A 12 9.96 -15.46 -11.32
N GLY A 13 10.56 -14.82 -12.33
CA GLY A 13 9.88 -14.44 -13.57
C GLY A 13 8.98 -13.21 -13.45
N LEU A 14 9.08 -12.44 -12.36
CA LEU A 14 8.36 -11.18 -12.23
C LEU A 14 9.05 -10.09 -13.04
N LYS A 15 8.26 -9.29 -13.76
CA LYS A 15 8.75 -8.05 -14.36
C LYS A 15 8.94 -7.02 -13.24
N VAL A 16 10.19 -6.72 -12.91
CA VAL A 16 10.54 -5.82 -11.81
C VAL A 16 10.80 -4.42 -12.33
N PHE A 17 10.16 -3.46 -11.69
CA PHE A 17 10.31 -2.04 -11.95
C PHE A 17 10.78 -1.37 -10.66
N CYS A 18 11.85 -0.59 -10.75
CA CYS A 18 12.45 0.06 -9.60
C CYS A 18 12.43 1.58 -9.75
N SER A 19 12.33 2.26 -8.61
CA SER A 19 12.40 3.71 -8.49
C SER A 19 13.33 4.06 -7.35
N THR A 20 14.26 4.98 -7.56
CA THR A 20 15.06 5.59 -6.48
C THR A 20 14.92 7.10 -6.53
N GLU A 21 14.80 7.75 -5.38
CA GLU A 21 14.60 9.20 -5.32
C GLU A 21 15.80 9.97 -5.90
N ASP A 22 17.01 9.45 -5.72
CA ASP A 22 18.24 10.01 -6.26
C ASP A 22 18.47 9.71 -7.76
N GLY A 23 17.72 8.76 -8.33
CA GLY A 23 17.88 8.27 -9.69
C GLY A 23 19.13 7.40 -9.90
N SER A 24 19.76 6.92 -8.83
CA SER A 24 20.87 5.98 -8.90
C SER A 24 20.50 4.64 -9.55
N PHE A 25 19.22 4.27 -9.55
CA PHE A 25 18.73 3.08 -10.24
C PHE A 25 17.25 3.20 -10.65
N GLY A 26 16.93 2.82 -11.89
CA GLY A 26 15.55 2.80 -12.38
C GLY A 26 14.96 4.20 -12.58
N TYR A 27 13.67 4.37 -12.27
CA TYR A 27 12.99 5.66 -12.35
C TYR A 27 13.51 6.61 -11.25
N LYS A 28 13.75 7.87 -11.60
CA LYS A 28 14.13 8.90 -10.64
C LYS A 28 12.89 9.54 -10.00
N GLY A 29 12.68 9.28 -8.71
CA GLY A 29 11.59 9.88 -7.93
C GLY A 29 10.81 8.87 -7.11
N LEU A 30 9.56 9.20 -6.80
CA LEU A 30 8.66 8.33 -6.03
C LEU A 30 8.08 7.23 -6.91
N ILE A 31 7.98 6.03 -6.35
CA ILE A 31 7.38 4.88 -7.06
C ILE A 31 5.92 5.14 -7.46
N THR A 32 5.19 5.97 -6.72
CA THR A 32 3.81 6.37 -7.02
C THR A 32 3.70 7.19 -8.30
N ASP A 33 4.71 8.02 -8.58
CA ASP A 33 4.75 8.82 -9.82
C ASP A 33 4.99 7.90 -11.01
N TYR A 34 5.95 6.98 -10.87
CA TYR A 34 6.21 5.99 -11.91
C TYR A 34 5.00 5.10 -12.15
N PHE A 35 4.38 4.58 -11.08
CA PHE A 35 3.18 3.75 -11.15
C PHE A 35 2.03 4.45 -11.88
N ASN A 36 1.76 5.73 -11.60
CA ASN A 36 0.72 6.51 -12.28
C ASN A 36 0.97 6.67 -13.80
N SER A 37 2.24 6.65 -14.24
CA SER A 37 2.58 6.65 -15.67
C SER A 37 2.43 5.27 -16.32
N GLU A 38 2.78 4.20 -15.62
CA GLU A 38 2.71 2.82 -16.12
C GLU A 38 1.28 2.30 -16.18
N ILE A 39 0.46 2.61 -15.19
CA ILE A 39 -0.93 2.10 -15.10
C ILE A 39 -1.80 2.53 -16.28
N ARG A 40 -1.47 3.66 -16.91
CA ARG A 40 -2.15 4.17 -18.12
C ARG A 40 -1.76 3.43 -19.39
N GLN A 41 -0.57 2.83 -19.40
CA GLN A 41 -0.08 2.06 -20.54
C GLN A 41 -0.50 0.59 -20.44
N SER A 42 -0.53 0.05 -19.23
CA SER A 42 -0.88 -1.34 -18.95
C SER A 42 -1.79 -1.39 -17.72
N ARG A 43 -3.10 -1.53 -17.95
CA ARG A 43 -4.10 -1.57 -16.88
C ARG A 43 -4.12 -2.96 -16.21
N PRO A 44 -3.80 -3.08 -14.90
CA PRO A 44 -3.91 -4.35 -14.19
C PRO A 44 -5.36 -4.64 -13.78
N ASP A 45 -5.68 -5.92 -13.55
CA ASP A 45 -6.96 -6.34 -12.99
C ASP A 45 -7.08 -6.03 -11.49
N ARG A 46 -5.95 -5.98 -10.78
CA ARG A 46 -5.89 -5.75 -9.34
C ARG A 46 -4.56 -5.16 -8.90
N ILE A 47 -4.59 -4.37 -7.83
CA ILE A 47 -3.42 -3.74 -7.22
C ILE A 47 -3.21 -4.32 -5.82
N PHE A 48 -1.96 -4.63 -5.50
CA PHE A 48 -1.52 -4.98 -4.15
C PHE A 48 -0.36 -4.07 -3.76
N ALA A 49 -0.41 -3.48 -2.57
CA ALA A 49 0.68 -2.62 -2.11
C ALA A 49 0.93 -2.75 -0.60
N CYS A 50 2.19 -2.57 -0.23
CA CYS A 50 2.66 -2.48 1.15
C CYS A 50 3.72 -1.39 1.23
N GLY A 51 3.78 -0.67 2.35
CA GLY A 51 4.76 0.39 2.59
C GLY A 51 4.16 1.55 3.38
N PRO A 52 4.80 2.73 3.38
CA PRO A 52 4.38 3.86 4.19
C PRO A 52 2.96 4.35 3.88
N ASP A 53 2.21 4.79 4.90
CA ASP A 53 0.82 5.26 4.76
C ASP A 53 0.65 6.32 3.65
N ALA A 54 1.62 7.25 3.48
CA ALA A 54 1.58 8.26 2.43
C ALA A 54 1.66 7.66 1.01
N MET A 55 2.45 6.60 0.85
CA MET A 55 2.56 5.86 -0.40
C MET A 55 1.26 5.10 -0.68
N LEU A 56 0.77 4.35 0.32
CA LEU A 56 -0.46 3.57 0.19
C LEU A 56 -1.68 4.44 -0.08
N LYS A 57 -1.77 5.63 0.52
CA LYS A 57 -2.82 6.61 0.22
C LYS A 57 -2.79 7.02 -1.26
N THR A 58 -1.62 7.37 -1.77
CA THR A 58 -1.46 7.76 -3.18
C THR A 58 -1.85 6.60 -4.12
N ILE A 59 -1.47 5.36 -3.78
CA ILE A 59 -1.89 4.17 -4.53
C ILE A 59 -3.42 3.96 -4.47
N ALA A 60 -4.04 4.17 -3.31
CA ALA A 60 -5.50 4.10 -3.14
C ALA A 60 -6.22 5.13 -4.02
N ASP A 61 -5.72 6.37 -4.06
CA ASP A 61 -6.27 7.45 -4.89
C ASP A 61 -6.15 7.12 -6.39
N ILE A 62 -4.99 6.56 -6.82
CA ILE A 62 -4.80 6.09 -8.20
C ILE A 62 -5.77 4.94 -8.52
N ALA A 63 -5.87 3.95 -7.63
CA ALA A 63 -6.75 2.79 -7.81
C ALA A 63 -8.23 3.20 -7.93
N ALA A 64 -8.68 4.13 -7.08
CA ALA A 64 -10.04 4.67 -7.13
C ALA A 64 -10.29 5.43 -8.44
N LYS A 65 -9.34 6.26 -8.87
CA LYS A 65 -9.44 7.02 -10.13
C LYS A 65 -9.52 6.13 -11.36
N GLU A 66 -8.70 5.07 -11.41
CA GLU A 66 -8.65 4.14 -12.54
C GLU A 66 -9.70 3.01 -12.43
N ASN A 67 -10.52 3.03 -11.36
CA ASN A 67 -11.53 2.03 -11.02
C ASN A 67 -10.97 0.59 -11.05
N ILE A 68 -9.85 0.39 -10.33
CA ILE A 68 -9.16 -0.89 -10.19
C ILE A 68 -9.21 -1.31 -8.72
N PRO A 69 -9.67 -2.53 -8.39
CA PRO A 69 -9.64 -3.03 -7.03
C PRO A 69 -8.22 -3.05 -6.45
N ALA A 70 -8.06 -2.57 -5.22
CA ALA A 70 -6.78 -2.53 -4.53
C ALA A 70 -6.87 -3.10 -3.11
N GLU A 71 -5.85 -3.87 -2.72
CA GLU A 71 -5.65 -4.37 -1.36
C GLU A 71 -4.33 -3.83 -0.80
N LEU A 72 -4.40 -3.21 0.38
CA LEU A 72 -3.28 -2.48 0.97
C LEU A 72 -2.92 -3.12 2.31
N SER A 73 -1.67 -3.50 2.47
CA SER A 73 -1.14 -4.00 3.73
C SER A 73 -0.74 -2.83 4.63
N LEU A 74 -1.57 -2.53 5.62
CA LEU A 74 -1.35 -1.42 6.55
C LEU A 74 -0.33 -1.75 7.63
N GLU A 75 0.45 -0.75 8.00
CA GLU A 75 1.36 -0.81 9.14
C GLU A 75 0.72 -0.16 10.37
N SER A 76 1.00 -0.72 11.55
CA SER A 76 0.52 -0.20 12.83
C SER A 76 1.45 -0.64 13.96
N ILE A 77 1.54 0.15 15.03
CA ILE A 77 2.35 -0.20 16.20
C ILE A 77 1.66 -1.36 16.92
N MET A 78 2.36 -2.49 17.03
CA MET A 78 1.85 -3.69 17.68
C MET A 78 2.53 -3.89 19.03
N GLY A 79 1.73 -3.99 20.10
CA GLY A 79 2.19 -4.46 21.40
C GLY A 79 2.15 -5.98 21.47
N CYS A 80 0.94 -6.55 21.46
CA CYS A 80 0.75 -8.00 21.63
C CYS A 80 0.77 -8.82 20.33
N GLY A 81 0.39 -8.23 19.18
CA GLY A 81 0.28 -8.96 17.91
C GLY A 81 -0.84 -10.01 17.82
N ILE A 82 -1.64 -10.20 18.86
CA ILE A 82 -2.67 -11.26 18.96
C ILE A 82 -4.08 -10.72 19.29
N GLY A 83 -4.29 -9.41 19.15
CA GLY A 83 -5.59 -8.75 19.33
C GLY A 83 -6.00 -8.41 20.78
N ALA A 84 -5.19 -8.78 21.77
CA ALA A 84 -5.50 -8.55 23.19
C ALA A 84 -5.35 -7.09 23.64
N CYS A 85 -4.31 -6.39 23.17
CA CYS A 85 -3.92 -5.10 23.74
C CYS A 85 -4.58 -3.88 23.08
N TRP A 86 -5.28 -4.05 21.95
CA TRP A 86 -5.91 -2.96 21.17
C TRP A 86 -4.97 -1.81 20.73
N GLY A 87 -3.64 -2.00 20.82
CA GLY A 87 -2.66 -0.95 20.48
C GLY A 87 -2.51 -0.71 18.97
N CYS A 88 -2.82 -1.70 18.14
CA CYS A 88 -2.65 -1.63 16.69
C CYS A 88 -3.92 -1.23 15.95
N VAL A 89 -4.82 -0.47 16.57
CA VAL A 89 -6.13 -0.17 15.98
C VAL A 89 -6.05 0.88 14.88
N LYS A 90 -6.83 0.71 13.82
CA LYS A 90 -7.11 1.72 12.80
C LYS A 90 -8.62 1.84 12.61
N ARG A 91 -9.09 3.02 12.24
CA ARG A 91 -10.51 3.25 11.93
C ARG A 91 -10.76 2.86 10.48
N LEU A 92 -11.71 1.96 10.24
CA LEU A 92 -12.04 1.46 8.89
C LEU A 92 -13.55 1.54 8.66
N LYS A 93 -13.94 1.56 7.38
CA LYS A 93 -15.33 1.49 6.93
C LYS A 93 -15.61 0.07 6.43
N LYS A 94 -16.54 -0.64 7.07
CA LYS A 94 -16.99 -1.98 6.67
C LYS A 94 -18.50 -2.09 6.81
N ASP A 95 -19.18 -2.62 5.80
CA ASP A 95 -20.64 -2.83 5.81
C ASP A 95 -21.46 -1.57 6.18
N SER A 96 -21.03 -0.41 5.69
CA SER A 96 -21.60 0.93 6.00
C SER A 96 -21.44 1.40 7.45
N VAL A 97 -20.68 0.67 8.26
CA VAL A 97 -20.30 1.06 9.63
C VAL A 97 -18.83 1.49 9.64
N THR A 98 -18.54 2.55 10.38
CA THR A 98 -17.18 2.99 10.65
C THR A 98 -16.82 2.63 12.08
N ASP A 99 -15.85 1.73 12.27
CA ASP A 99 -15.45 1.24 13.59
C ASP A 99 -13.92 1.07 13.70
N TRP A 100 -13.43 0.73 14.89
CA TRP A 100 -12.04 0.44 15.19
C TRP A 100 -11.74 -1.04 15.00
N PHE A 101 -10.73 -1.33 14.18
CA PHE A 101 -10.28 -2.69 13.88
C PHE A 101 -8.82 -2.85 14.30
N ARG A 102 -8.44 -4.00 14.85
CA ARG A 102 -7.05 -4.32 15.22
C ARG A 102 -6.34 -4.88 14.01
N ILE A 103 -5.37 -4.15 13.50
CA ILE A 103 -4.60 -4.54 12.31
C ILE A 103 -3.93 -5.92 12.45
N CYS A 104 -3.52 -6.33 13.67
CA CYS A 104 -2.91 -7.64 13.88
C CYS A 104 -3.87 -8.84 13.79
N GLN A 105 -5.19 -8.64 13.90
CA GLN A 105 -6.18 -9.72 13.90
C GLN A 105 -7.17 -9.61 12.74
N GLU A 106 -7.63 -8.39 12.44
CA GLU A 106 -8.58 -8.10 11.36
C GLU A 106 -7.89 -7.60 10.08
N GLY A 107 -6.59 -7.31 10.14
CA GLY A 107 -5.75 -6.95 8.98
C GLY A 107 -4.65 -7.99 8.73
N PRO A 108 -3.45 -7.59 8.25
CA PRO A 108 -3.05 -6.23 7.87
C PRO A 108 -3.53 -5.80 6.49
N VAL A 109 -4.01 -6.73 5.67
CA VAL A 109 -4.45 -6.48 4.28
C VAL A 109 -5.91 -6.02 4.29
N ILE A 110 -6.12 -4.76 3.90
CA ILE A 110 -7.44 -4.11 3.90
C ILE A 110 -7.76 -3.61 2.48
N PRO A 111 -8.99 -3.78 1.98
CA PRO A 111 -9.43 -3.16 0.72
C PRO A 111 -9.28 -1.63 0.76
N ALA A 112 -8.76 -1.04 -0.32
CA ALA A 112 -8.41 0.38 -0.36
C ALA A 112 -9.60 1.32 -0.07
N ASP A 113 -10.81 0.92 -0.47
CA ASP A 113 -12.05 1.68 -0.27
C ASP A 113 -12.62 1.61 1.16
N GLN A 114 -12.05 0.74 2.00
CA GLN A 114 -12.42 0.60 3.42
C GLN A 114 -11.51 1.43 4.34
N ILE A 115 -10.39 1.96 3.84
CA ILE A 115 -9.39 2.64 4.66
C ILE A 115 -9.78 4.10 4.86
N ILE A 116 -9.81 4.53 6.13
CA ILE A 116 -9.98 5.94 6.49
C ILE A 116 -8.59 6.52 6.74
N TRP A 117 -8.13 7.33 5.80
CA TRP A 117 -6.87 8.04 5.91
C TRP A 117 -7.00 9.19 6.90
N ALA A 118 -6.11 9.26 7.89
CA ALA A 118 -6.02 10.43 8.76
C ALA A 118 -5.67 11.66 7.91
N GLU A 119 -6.41 12.74 8.07
CA GLU A 119 -5.97 14.04 7.57
C GLU A 119 -4.73 14.46 8.37
N LYS A 120 -3.70 14.96 7.70
CA LYS A 120 -2.62 15.62 8.41
C LYS A 120 -3.23 16.84 9.08
N ASP A 121 -3.14 16.93 10.40
CA ASP A 121 -3.35 18.18 11.12
C ASP A 121 -2.55 19.28 10.39
N LYS A 122 -3.24 20.35 10.00
CA LYS A 122 -2.65 21.50 9.30
C LYS A 122 -1.63 22.21 10.16
#